data_AF-A0A839JF00-F1
#
_entry.id   AF-A0A839JF00-F1
#
_cell.length_a   1.000
_cell.length_b   1.000
_cell.length_c   1.000
_cell.angle_alpha   90.00
_cell.angle_beta   90.00
_cell.angle_gamma   90.00
#
_symmetry.space_group_name_H-M   'P 1'
#
loop_
_entity.id
_entity.type
_entity.pdbx_description
1 polymer ?
#
loop_
_entity_poly.entity_id
_entity_poly.type
_entity_poly.pdbx_seq_one_letter_code
_entity_poly.pdbx_strand_id
1 'polypeptide(L)' 'MDGQIVPERVNRELSGLQFCKRGQPSALGTERYREILANVAGRLPT' A
#
# COMPACT_ATOMS: atom_id res chain seq x y z
N MET A 1 10.07 -8.45 8.77
CA MET A 1 8.77 -8.49 8.10
C MET A 1 7.80 -7.61 8.89
N ASP A 2 8.14 -6.36 9.14
CA ASP A 2 7.54 -5.61 10.25
C ASP A 2 7.01 -4.27 9.74
N GLY A 3 5.68 -4.11 9.73
CA GLY A 3 4.99 -2.86 9.40
C GLY A 3 4.62 -2.65 7.93
N GLN A 4 4.61 -3.70 7.09
CA GLN A 4 4.04 -3.62 5.75
C GLN A 4 2.51 -3.83 5.77
N ILE A 5 1.81 -3.12 4.90
CA ILE A 5 0.36 -3.23 4.75
C ILE A 5 0.03 -4.58 4.11
N VAL A 6 -0.93 -5.27 4.70
CA VAL A 6 -1.52 -6.50 4.18
C VAL A 6 -2.93 -6.17 3.66
N PRO A 7 -3.19 -6.25 2.35
CA PRO A 7 -4.51 -5.99 1.80
C PRO A 7 -5.51 -7.08 2.23
N GLU A 8 -6.60 -6.67 2.89
CA GLU A 8 -7.70 -7.59 3.22
C GLU A 8 -8.68 -7.77 2.05
N ARG A 9 -8.79 -6.73 1.22
CA ARG A 9 -9.58 -6.70 -0.01
C ARG A 9 -8.75 -6.08 -1.12
N VAL A 10 -8.84 -6.67 -2.31
CA VAL A 10 -8.19 -6.19 -3.53
C VAL A 10 -9.29 -5.86 -4.53
N ASN A 11 -9.21 -4.69 -5.17
CA ASN A 11 -10.13 -4.35 -6.26
C ASN A 11 -10.01 -5.41 -7.38
N ARG A 12 -11.13 -5.76 -8.02
CA ARG A 12 -11.18 -6.68 -9.16
C ARG A 12 -10.15 -6.35 -10.24
N GLU A 13 -9.86 -5.08 -10.50
CA GLU A 13 -8.88 -4.66 -11.51
C GLU A 13 -7.42 -4.93 -11.07
N LEU A 14 -7.17 -5.03 -9.77
CA LEU A 14 -5.85 -5.27 -9.20
C LEU A 14 -5.60 -6.75 -8.88
N SER A 15 -6.64 -7.60 -8.87
CA SER A 15 -6.55 -9.00 -8.43
C SER A 15 -5.66 -9.87 -9.32
N GLY A 16 -5.46 -9.49 -10.59
CA GLY A 16 -4.55 -10.16 -11.51
C GLY A 16 -3.08 -9.73 -11.40
N LEU A 17 -2.78 -8.69 -10.61
CA LEU A 17 -1.43 -8.11 -10.53
C LEU A 17 -0.63 -8.75 -9.39
N GLN A 18 0.65 -9.02 -9.64
CA GLN A 18 1.47 -9.78 -8.68
C GLN A 18 1.86 -9.00 -7.42
N PHE A 19 1.79 -7.66 -7.45
CA PHE A 19 2.29 -6.79 -6.37
C PHE A 19 1.25 -6.47 -5.27
N CYS A 20 -0.03 -6.79 -5.49
CA CYS A 20 -1.12 -6.50 -4.56
C CYS A 20 -2.02 -7.72 -4.41
N LYS A 21 -1.63 -8.62 -3.50
CA LYS A 21 -2.36 -9.87 -3.23
C LYS A 21 -3.05 -9.79 -1.87
N ARG A 22 -4.26 -10.33 -1.81
CA ARG A 22 -5.01 -10.46 -0.55
C ARG A 22 -4.21 -11.31 0.43
N GLY A 23 -4.09 -10.85 1.67
CA GLY A 23 -3.43 -11.58 2.75
C GLY A 23 -1.90 -11.67 2.61
N GLN A 24 -1.30 -10.95 1.67
CA GLN A 24 0.17 -10.88 1.55
C GLN A 24 0.67 -9.44 1.76
N PRO A 25 1.83 -9.24 2.39
CA PRO A 25 2.43 -7.92 2.51
C PRO A 25 2.68 -7.27 1.14
N SER A 26 2.34 -5.99 1.00
CA SER A 26 2.61 -5.22 -0.22
C SER A 26 3.59 -4.09 0.06
N ALA A 27 4.81 -4.21 -0.45
CA ALA A 27 5.82 -3.15 -0.35
C ALA A 27 5.34 -1.86 -1.04
N LEU A 28 4.84 -1.96 -2.27
CA LEU A 28 4.34 -0.82 -3.04
C LEU A 28 3.11 -0.18 -2.38
N GLY A 29 2.18 -0.99 -1.87
CA GLY A 29 1.03 -0.48 -1.12
C GLY A 29 1.44 0.27 0.15
N THR A 30 2.49 -0.20 0.82
CA THR A 30 3.05 0.44 2.02
C THR A 30 3.71 1.78 1.69
N GLU A 31 4.50 1.85 0.63
CA GLU A 31 5.15 3.08 0.17
C GLU A 31 4.12 4.15 -0.17
N ARG A 32 3.13 3.82 -1.00
CA ARG A 32 2.06 4.74 -1.39
C ARG A 32 1.23 5.22 -0.21
N TYR A 33 0.95 4.34 0.75
CA TYR A 33 0.22 4.74 1.96
C TYR A 33 1.00 5.79 2.77
N ARG A 34 2.32 5.61 2.93
CA ARG A 34 3.17 6.58 3.65
C ARG A 34 3.21 7.93 2.94
N GLU A 35 3.28 7.93 1.62
CA GLU A 35 3.19 9.15 0.80
C GLU A 35 1.84 9.86 1.00
N ILE A 36 0.73 9.12 0.96
CA ILE A 36 -0.61 9.69 1.20
C ILE A 36 -0.70 10.29 2.61
N LEU A 37 -0.19 9.61 3.63
CA LEU A 37 -0.17 10.14 4.99
C LEU A 37 0.66 11.43 5.10
N ALA A 38 1.81 11.50 4.43
CA ALA A 38 2.62 12.72 4.40
C ALA A 38 1.85 13.89 3.75
N ASN A 39 1.21 13.63 2.60
CA ASN A 39 0.40 14.62 1.89
C ASN A 39 -0.78 15.11 2.74
N VAL A 40 -1.53 14.20 3.38
CA VAL A 40 -2.65 14.53 4.26
C VAL A 40 -2.19 15.31 5.49
N ALA A 41 -1.01 15.01 6.02
CA ALA A 41 -0.41 15.73 7.13
C ALA A 41 0.19 17.10 6.73
N GLY A 42 0.15 17.47 5.45
CA GLY A 42 0.71 18.74 4.95
C GLY A 42 2.24 18.79 4.94
N ARG A 43 2.93 17.64 5.04
CA ARG A 43 4.39 17.54 4.86
C ARG A 43 4.69 17.13 3.42
N LEU A 44 5.48 17.93 2.71
CA LEU A 44 6.03 17.54 1.42
C LEU A 44 6.85 16.25 1.59
N PRO A 45 6.68 15.23 0.73
CA PRO A 45 7.57 14.06 0.74
C PRO A 45 8.99 14.51 0.36
N THR A 46 9.96 14.19 1.22
CA THR A 46 11.41 14.40 1.00
C THR A 46 12.00 13.34 0.09
#